data_AF-A0A7L1VE80-F1
#
_entry.id   AF-A0A7L1VE80-F1
#
_cell.length_a   1.000
_cell.length_b   1.000
_cell.length_c   1.000
_cell.angle_alpha   90.00
_cell.angle_beta   90.00
_cell.angle_gamma   90.00
#
_symmetry.space_group_name_H-M   'P 1'
#
loop_
_entity.id
_entity.type
_entity.pdbx_description
1 polymer ?
#
loop_
_entity_poly.entity_id
_entity_poly.type
_entity_poly.pdbx_seq_one_letter_code
_entity_poly.pdbx_strand_id
1 'polypeptide(L)'
;LSRCQVERVITIMQNPRQYKIPDWFLNRQKDVKDGKYSQIWELLFLKFLRIFFPHFSLIFPVFCRLRVRGQHTKTTGRRGRTVGVSKKK
;
A
#
# COMPACT_ATOMS: atom_id res chain seq x y z
N LEU A 1 18.42 -2.94 22.81
CA LEU A 1 18.34 -4.16 21.97
C LEU A 1 19.75 -4.69 21.77
N SER A 2 20.00 -5.98 22.00
CA SER A 2 21.28 -6.58 21.64
C SER A 2 21.35 -6.81 20.12
N ARG A 3 22.55 -6.80 19.52
CA ARG A 3 22.71 -7.02 18.06
C ARG A 3 22.07 -8.35 17.62
N CYS A 4 22.23 -9.40 18.42
CA CYS A 4 21.62 -10.70 18.20
C CYS A 4 20.08 -10.67 18.23
N GLN A 5 19.45 -9.76 18.99
CA GLN A 5 18.00 -9.57 18.94
C GLN A 5 17.57 -8.91 17.63
N VAL A 6 18.32 -7.89 17.17
CA VAL A 6 18.05 -7.20 15.91
C VAL A 6 18.14 -8.15 14.73
N GLU A 7 19.22 -8.93 14.64
CA GLU A 7 19.44 -9.88 13.55
C GLU A 7 18.33 -10.94 13.49
N ARG A 8 17.93 -11.50 14.64
CA ARG A 8 16.81 -12.45 14.71
C ARG A 8 15.49 -11.83 14.21
N VAL A 9 15.23 -10.57 14.51
CA VAL A 9 14.02 -9.88 14.04
C VAL A 9 14.10 -9.69 12.52
N ILE A 10 15.25 -9.28 11.98
CA ILE A 10 15.44 -9.11 10.55
C ILE A 10 15.24 -10.44 9.81
N THR A 11 15.75 -11.56 10.32
CA THR A 11 15.55 -12.88 9.69
C THR A 11 14.09 -13.31 9.71
N ILE A 12 13.37 -13.07 10.81
CA ILE A 12 11.92 -13.36 10.91
C ILE A 12 11.14 -12.51 9.91
N MET A 13 11.48 -11.24 9.77
CA MET A 13 10.84 -10.33 8.82
C MET A 13 11.10 -10.76 7.37
N GLN A 14 12.31 -11.19 7.02
CA GLN A 14 12.58 -11.63 5.65
C GLN A 14 11.78 -12.89 5.27
N ASN A 15 11.62 -13.85 6.19
CA ASN A 15 10.98 -15.14 5.91
C ASN A 15 9.89 -15.51 6.93
N PRO A 16 8.76 -14.78 6.99
CA PRO A 16 7.77 -14.96 8.07
C PRO A 16 7.11 -16.35 8.09
N ARG A 17 6.97 -16.99 6.92
CA ARG A 17 6.33 -18.31 6.79
C ARG A 17 7.15 -19.43 7.45
N GLN A 18 8.48 -19.31 7.47
CA GLN A 18 9.36 -20.29 8.12
C GLN A 18 9.20 -20.28 9.65
N TYR A 19 8.77 -19.15 10.21
CA TYR A 19 8.53 -18.98 11.65
C TYR A 19 7.07 -19.19 12.04
N LYS A 20 6.29 -19.93 11.22
CA LYS A 20 4.88 -20.28 11.48
C LYS A 20 3.93 -19.08 11.60
N ILE A 21 4.25 -17.95 10.95
CA ILE A 21 3.31 -16.82 10.86
C ILE A 21 2.21 -17.16 9.84
N PRO A 22 0.92 -17.01 10.18
CA PRO A 22 -0.17 -17.34 9.28
C PRO A 22 -0.23 -16.47 8.01
N ASP A 23 -0.69 -17.06 6.90
CA ASP A 23 -0.75 -16.37 5.60
C ASP A 23 -1.72 -15.16 5.60
N TRP A 24 -2.77 -15.20 6.43
CA TRP A 24 -3.74 -14.10 6.57
C TRP A 24 -3.14 -12.83 7.19
N PHE A 25 -1.99 -12.95 7.86
CA PHE A 25 -1.28 -11.81 8.46
C PHE A 25 -0.40 -11.08 7.44
N LEU A 26 -0.08 -11.70 6.31
CA LEU A 26 0.84 -11.13 5.33
C LEU A 26 0.21 -9.96 4.58
N ASN A 27 1.01 -8.91 4.36
CA ASN A 27 0.57 -7.66 3.71
C ASN A 27 0.20 -7.83 2.22
N ARG A 28 0.74 -8.87 1.55
CA ARG A 28 0.41 -9.17 0.16
C ARG A 28 0.02 -10.62 0.01
N GLN A 29 -1.28 -10.81 -0.19
CA GLN A 29 -1.90 -12.12 -0.31
C GLN A 29 -2.31 -12.34 -1.77
N LYS A 30 -2.13 -13.57 -2.26
CA LYS A 30 -2.55 -14.00 -3.61
C LYS A 30 -2.13 -13.02 -4.70
N ASP A 31 -0.83 -12.90 -4.94
CA ASP A 31 -0.37 -12.05 -6.02
C ASP A 31 -0.96 -12.45 -7.38
N VAL A 32 -1.35 -11.47 -8.20
CA VAL A 32 -1.98 -11.69 -9.51
C VAL A 32 -1.04 -12.40 -10.49
N LYS A 33 0.28 -12.20 -10.34
CA LYS A 33 1.30 -12.82 -11.21
C LYS A 33 1.70 -14.22 -10.73
N ASP A 34 2.16 -14.30 -9.49
CA ASP A 34 2.80 -15.51 -8.97
C ASP A 34 1.87 -16.38 -8.10
N GLY A 35 0.71 -15.87 -7.69
CA GLY A 35 -0.23 -16.54 -6.77
C GLY A 35 0.28 -16.71 -5.33
N LYS A 36 1.53 -16.33 -5.06
CA LYS A 36 2.21 -16.51 -3.77
C LYS A 36 1.77 -15.47 -2.74
N TYR A 37 1.90 -15.85 -1.46
CA TYR A 37 1.76 -14.97 -0.32
C TYR A 37 3.14 -14.45 0.09
N SER A 38 3.27 -13.14 0.23
CA SER A 38 4.54 -12.50 0.58
C SER A 38 4.37 -11.30 1.49
N GLN A 39 5.42 -11.01 2.25
CA GLN A 39 5.55 -9.78 3.01
C GLN A 39 6.43 -8.82 2.21
N ILE A 40 5.92 -7.64 1.90
CA ILE A 40 6.68 -6.61 1.20
C ILE A 40 7.20 -5.58 2.20
N TRP A 41 8.48 -5.23 2.07
CA TRP A 41 9.17 -4.27 2.93
C TRP A 41 9.57 -3.00 2.17
N GLU A 42 9.44 -1.86 2.83
CA GLU A 42 9.93 -0.52 2.47
C GLU A 42 10.18 -0.25 0.97
N LEU A 43 11.40 -0.50 0.49
CA LEU A 43 11.81 -0.17 -0.87
C LEU A 43 11.03 -0.98 -1.92
N LEU A 44 10.78 -2.26 -1.65
CA LEU A 44 9.94 -3.08 -2.52
C LEU A 44 8.49 -2.58 -2.51
N PHE A 45 8.01 -2.07 -1.37
CA PHE A 45 6.67 -1.50 -1.28
C PHE A 45 6.53 -0.24 -2.12
N LEU A 46 7.50 0.68 -2.04
CA LEU A 46 7.51 1.89 -2.87
C LEU A 46 7.56 1.57 -4.37
N LYS A 47 8.38 0.61 -4.78
CA LYS A 47 8.43 0.13 -6.18
C LYS A 47 7.10 -0.47 -6.62
N PHE A 48 6.49 -1.29 -5.77
CA PHE A 48 5.16 -1.87 -6.01
C PHE A 48 4.11 -0.77 -6.21
N LEU A 49 4.03 0.22 -5.30
CA LEU A 49 3.06 1.31 -5.43
C LEU A 49 3.26 2.08 -6.74
N ARG A 50 4.51 2.37 -7.13
CA ARG A 50 4.79 3.13 -8.36
C ARG A 50 4.30 2.41 -9.63
N ILE A 51 4.37 1.09 -9.69
CA ILE A 51 3.92 0.28 -10.83
C ILE A 51 2.41 0.07 -10.78
N PHE A 52 1.85 -0.15 -9.59
CA PHE A 52 0.45 -0.53 -9.40
C PHE A 52 -0.50 0.67 -9.49
N PHE A 53 -0.14 1.81 -8.90
CA PHE A 53 -1.00 3.01 -8.89
C PHE A 53 -1.50 3.48 -10.26
N PRO A 54 -0.68 3.52 -11.33
CA PRO A 54 -1.14 3.99 -12.64
C PRO A 54 -2.02 2.97 -13.38
N HIS A 55 -1.98 1.68 -13.04
CA HIS A 55 -2.68 0.64 -13.78
C HIS A 55 -4.15 0.43 -13.35
N PHE A 56 -4.56 0.95 -12.18
CA PHE A 56 -5.92 0.77 -11.68
C PHE A 56 -6.76 2.03 -11.84
N SER A 57 -7.87 1.93 -12.57
CA SER A 57 -8.84 3.01 -12.77
C SER A 57 -9.43 3.55 -11.46
N LEU A 58 -9.53 2.70 -10.43
CA LEU A 58 -10.00 3.06 -9.08
C LEU A 58 -9.08 4.04 -8.33
N ILE A 59 -7.91 4.36 -8.89
CA ILE A 59 -6.89 5.23 -8.29
C ILE A 59 -6.96 6.66 -8.84
N PHE A 60 -7.81 6.89 -9.85
CA PHE A 60 -8.15 8.23 -10.34
C PHE A 60 -8.56 9.20 -9.20
N PRO A 61 -9.31 8.81 -8.15
CA PRO A 61 -9.54 9.66 -6.99
C PRO A 61 -8.24 10.08 -6.29
N VAL A 62 -7.29 9.17 -6.08
CA VAL A 62 -5.99 9.51 -5.45
C VAL A 62 -5.20 10.48 -6.32
N PHE A 63 -5.20 10.26 -7.64
CA PHE A 63 -4.58 11.16 -8.61
C PHE A 63 -5.22 12.56 -8.56
N CYS A 64 -6.55 12.64 -8.48
CA CYS A 64 -7.32 13.87 -8.33
C CYS A 64 -7.36 14.40 -6.87
N ARG A 65 -6.60 13.81 -5.94
CA ARG A 65 -6.58 14.16 -4.50
C ARG A 65 -7.94 14.08 -3.81
N LEU A 66 -8.87 13.30 -4.36
CA LEU A 66 -10.13 12.92 -3.75
C LEU A 66 -9.94 11.67 -2.89
N ARG A 67 -10.77 11.54 -1.85
CA ARG A 67 -10.78 10.34 -1.01
C ARG A 67 -11.42 9.19 -1.79
N VAL A 68 -10.83 8.00 -1.70
CA VAL A 68 -11.11 6.85 -2.59
C VAL A 68 -12.49 6.24 -2.38
N ARG A 69 -12.99 6.18 -1.14
CA ARG A 69 -14.25 5.49 -0.81
C ARG A 69 -15.40 6.46 -0.65
N GLY A 70 -16.40 6.35 -1.53
CA GLY A 70 -17.84 6.60 -1.29
C GLY A 70 -18.25 7.84 -0.48
N GLN A 71 -17.43 8.89 -0.45
CA GLN A 71 -17.68 10.06 0.37
C GLN A 71 -18.51 11.09 -0.38
N HIS A 72 -19.42 11.74 0.34
CA HIS A 72 -20.09 12.94 -0.16
C HIS A 72 -19.07 14.08 -0.27
N THR A 73 -18.64 14.36 -1.50
CA THR A 73 -17.55 15.29 -1.84
C THR A 73 -17.85 16.76 -1.53
N LYS A 74 -19.10 17.11 -1.17
CA LYS A 74 -19.52 18.48 -0.82
C LYS A 74 -18.92 18.97 0.50
N THR A 75 -18.80 18.11 1.51
CA THR A 75 -18.41 18.53 2.88
C THR A 75 -17.07 17.96 3.35
N THR A 76 -16.59 16.88 2.74
CA THR A 76 -15.36 16.19 3.14
C THR A 76 -14.10 16.82 2.53
N GLY A 77 -13.00 16.91 3.30
CA GLY A 77 -11.69 17.31 2.76
C GLY A 77 -11.44 18.83 2.66
N ARG A 78 -12.20 19.65 3.41
CA ARG A 78 -12.09 21.13 3.38
C ARG A 78 -10.89 21.72 4.12
N ARG A 79 -10.10 20.90 4.83
CA ARG A 79 -8.80 21.28 5.38
C ARG A 79 -7.71 20.57 4.58
N GLY A 80 -6.84 21.32 3.92
CA GLY A 80 -5.75 20.78 3.09
C GLY A 80 -5.65 21.45 1.71
N ARG A 81 -4.88 20.83 0.81
CA ARG A 81 -4.70 21.31 -0.58
C ARG A 81 -6.03 21.30 -1.34
N THR A 82 -6.37 22.42 -1.96
CA THR A 82 -7.60 22.60 -2.75
C THR A 82 -7.70 21.55 -3.87
N VAL A 83 -8.87 20.92 -3.99
CA VAL A 83 -9.18 20.04 -5.14
C VAL A 83 -9.23 20.89 -6.41
N GLY A 84 -8.47 20.50 -7.44
CA GLY A 84 -8.32 21.29 -8.65
C GLY A 84 -9.65 21.48 -9.38
N VAL A 85 -10.12 22.73 -9.46
CA VAL A 85 -11.33 23.08 -10.21
C VAL A 85 -10.93 23.20 -11.69
N SER A 86 -11.28 22.20 -12.49
CA SER A 86 -11.17 22.30 -13.95
C SER A 86 -12.40 23.04 -14.46
N LYS A 87 -12.21 24.28 -14.94
CA LYS A 87 -13.22 24.97 -15.75
C LYS A 87 -12.92 24.66 -17.21
N LYS A 88 -13.93 24.15 -17.92
CA LYS A 88 -13.89 24.11 -19.38
C LYS A 88 -13.95 25.56 -19.88
N LYS A 89 -13.05 25.93 -20.80
CA LYS A 89 -13.17 27.18 -21.55
C LYS A 89 -14.37 27.10 -22.48
#